data_AF-A0ABD0PHD0-F1
#
_entry.id   AF-A0ABD0PHD0-F1
#
_cell.length_a   1.000
_cell.length_b   1.000
_cell.length_c   1.000
_cell.angle_alpha   90.00
_cell.angle_beta   90.00
_cell.angle_gamma   90.00
#
_symmetry.space_group_name_H-M   'P 1'
#
loop_
_entity.id
_entity.type
_entity.pdbx_description
1 polymer ?
#
loop_
_entity_poly.entity_id
_entity_poly.type
_entity_poly.pdbx_seq_one_letter_code
_entity_poly.pdbx_strand_id
1 'polypeptide(L)' 'LVRIEEKMNAAMYRDILDENLLQSTLDLRLGRRFIFQQDNDPKHTAKIIK' A
#
# COMPACT_ATOMS: atom_id res chain seq x y z
N LEU A 1 3.45 7.67 9.61
CA LEU A 1 2.89 6.39 10.15
C LEU A 1 1.38 6.48 10.04
N VAL A 2 0.75 5.56 9.30
CA VAL A 2 -0.72 5.48 9.22
C VAL A 2 -1.19 4.58 10.36
N ARG A 3 -2.09 5.09 11.20
CA ARG A 3 -2.73 4.30 12.26
C ARG A 3 -4.06 3.78 11.72
N ILE A 4 -4.28 2.48 11.87
CA ILE A 4 -5.53 1.82 11.44
C ILE A 4 -6.22 1.34 12.72
N GLU A 5 -7.41 1.87 12.96
CA GLU A 5 -8.17 1.62 14.19
C GLU A 5 -9.05 0.38 14.10
N GLU A 6 -9.40 -0.05 12.88
CA GLU A 6 -10.23 -1.22 12.61
C GLU A 6 -9.49 -2.28 11.79
N LYS A 7 -10.15 -3.40 11.52
CA LYS A 7 -9.62 -4.41 10.59
C LYS A 7 -9.58 -3.82 9.18
N MET A 8 -8.38 -3.63 8.66
CA MET A 8 -8.16 -3.15 7.30
C MET A 8 -8.88 -4.03 6.27
N ASN A 9 -9.73 -3.42 5.45
CA ASN A 9 -10.35 -4.05 4.30
C ASN A 9 -9.61 -3.68 2.99
N ALA A 10 -10.02 -4.26 1.87
CA ALA A 10 -9.35 -4.02 0.58
C ALA A 10 -9.47 -2.57 0.09
N ALA A 11 -10.59 -1.87 0.36
CA ALA A 11 -10.76 -0.48 -0.04
C ALA A 11 -9.81 0.44 0.75
N MET A 12 -9.75 0.27 2.07
CA MET A 12 -8.81 0.99 2.94
C MET A 12 -7.35 0.72 2.54
N TYR A 13 -7.04 -0.53 2.19
CA TYR A 13 -5.70 -0.88 1.71
C TYR A 13 -5.32 -0.11 0.45
N ARG A 14 -6.21 -0.04 -0.54
CA ARG A 14 -6.01 0.76 -1.76
C ARG A 14 -5.79 2.22 -1.43
N ASP A 15 -6.65 2.82 -0.62
CA ASP A 15 -6.59 4.25 -0.29
C ASP A 15 -5.25 4.59 0.41
N ILE A 16 -4.76 3.71 1.30
CA ILE A 16 -3.44 3.87 1.94
C ILE A 16 -2.30 3.82 0.91
N LEU A 17 -2.35 2.89 -0.04
CA LEU A 17 -1.34 2.80 -1.10
C LEU A 17 -1.33 4.04 -1.97
N ASP A 18 -2.51 4.50 -2.41
CA ASP A 18 -2.65 5.68 -3.27
C ASP A 18 -2.10 6.94 -2.60
N GLU A 19 -2.37 7.11 -1.31
CA GLU A 19 -1.90 8.27 -0.54
C GLU A 19 -0.40 8.23 -0.23
N ASN A 20 0.16 7.05 0.11
CA ASN A 20 1.46 6.99 0.76
C ASN A 20 2.57 6.36 -0.08
N LEU A 21 2.25 5.46 -1.02
CA LEU A 21 3.27 4.61 -1.67
C LEU A 21 4.27 5.46 -2.45
N LEU A 22 3.78 6.34 -3.33
CA LEU A 22 4.66 7.16 -4.17
C LEU A 22 5.47 8.14 -3.32
N GLN A 23 4.83 8.83 -2.38
CA GLN A 23 5.53 9.77 -1.50
C GLN A 23 6.62 9.08 -0.69
N SER A 24 6.35 7.90 -0.13
CA SER A 24 7.34 7.11 0.61
C SER A 24 8.54 6.75 -0.26
N THR A 25 8.32 6.43 -1.55
CA THR A 25 9.43 6.11 -2.47
C THR A 25 10.32 7.30 -2.77
N LEU A 26 9.74 8.51 -2.82
CA LEU A 26 10.47 9.76 -3.00
C LEU A 26 11.27 10.11 -1.75
N ASP A 27 10.64 10.04 -0.58
CA ASP A 27 11.27 10.36 0.71
C ASP A 27 12.45 9.43 1.00
N LEU A 28 12.30 8.14 0.67
CA LEU A 28 13.34 7.12 0.83
C LEU A 28 14.33 7.08 -0.34
N ARG A 29 14.14 7.90 -1.38
CA ARG A 29 15.01 7.99 -2.58
C ARG A 29 15.25 6.63 -3.26
N LEU A 30 14.22 5.77 -3.30
CA LEU A 30 14.31 4.40 -3.84
C LEU A 30 14.45 4.35 -5.37
N GLY A 31 14.30 5.50 -6.04
CA GLY A 31 14.36 5.61 -7.49
C GLY A 31 13.16 4.98 -8.18
N ARG A 32 13.17 4.97 -9.52
CA ARG A 32 12.01 4.52 -10.33
C ARG A 32 11.74 3.01 -10.27
N ARG A 33 12.75 2.19 -9.96
CA ARG A 33 12.67 0.71 -9.99
C ARG A 33 12.75 0.13 -8.59
N PHE A 34 11.86 0.57 -7.70
CA PHE A 34 11.76 0.01 -6.37
C PHE A 34 10.97 -1.31 -6.37
N ILE A 35 11.25 -2.15 -5.39
CA ILE A 35 10.50 -3.39 -5.15
C ILE A 35 9.49 -3.11 -4.05
N PHE A 36 8.21 -3.35 -4.33
CA PHE A 36 7.15 -3.33 -3.33
C PHE A 36 6.89 -4.75 -2.84
N GLN A 37 7.03 -4.98 -1.53
CA GLN A 37 6.77 -6.26 -0.89
C GLN A 37 5.53 -6.17 -0.01
N GLN A 38 4.68 -7.20 -0.08
CA GLN A 38 3.51 -7.38 0.78
C GLN A 38 3.32 -8.88 1.05
N ASP A 39 2.55 -9.21 2.09
CA ASP A 39 2.12 -10.59 2.33
C ASP A 39 0.99 -11.02 1.37
N ASN A 40 0.62 -12.31 1.42
CA ASN A 40 -0.41 -12.90 0.57
C ASN A 40 -1.82 -12.85 1.18
N ASP A 41 -2.14 -11.88 2.05
CA ASP A 41 -3.50 -11.73 2.54
C ASP A 41 -4.48 -11.53 1.37
N PRO A 42 -5.64 -12.20 1.33
CA PRO A 42 -6.64 -12.04 0.28
C PRO A 42 -7.03 -10.59 -0.04
N LYS A 43 -6.97 -9.67 0.93
CA LYS A 43 -7.27 -8.25 0.71
C LYS A 43 -6.28 -7.57 -0.25
N HIS A 44 -5.03 -8.04 -0.31
CA HIS A 44 -3.96 -7.51 -1.16
C HIS A 44 -4.05 -7.95 -2.62
N THR A 45 -4.78 -9.03 -2.89
CA THR A 45 -4.98 -9.59 -4.24
C THR A 45 -6.41 -9.43 -4.74
N ALA A 46 -7.26 -8.71 -4.00
CA ALA A 46 -8.63 -8.42 -4.35
C ALA A 46 -8.72 -7.67 -5.70
N LYS A 47 -9.81 -7.87 -6.44
CA LYS A 47 -9.99 -7.23 -7.76
C LYS A 47 -9.92 -5.71 -7.74
N ILE A 48 -10.29 -5.08 -6.61
CA ILE A 48 -10.25 -3.63 -6.44
C ILE A 48 -8.83 -3.06 -6.29
N ILE A 49 -7.83 -3.93 -6.06
CA ILE A 49 -6.40 -3.56 -5.96
C ILE A 49 -5.69 -3.62 -7.32
N LYS A 50 -6.27 -4.33 -8.30
CA LYS A 50 -5.73 -4.45 -9.65
C LYS A 50 -6.14 -3.27 -10.52
#